data_AF-A0A1L3LSB7-F1
#
_entry.id   AF-A0A1L3LSB7-F1
#
_cell.length_a   1.000
_cell.length_b   1.000
_cell.length_c   1.000
_cell.angle_alpha   90.00
_cell.angle_beta   90.00
_cell.angle_gamma   90.00
#
_symmetry.space_group_name_H-M   'P 1'
#
loop_
_entity.id
_entity.type
_entity.pdbx_description
1 polymer ?
#
loop_
_entity_poly.entity_id
_entity_poly.type
_entity_poly.pdbx_seq_one_letter_code
_entity_poly.pdbx_strand_id
1 'polypeptide(L)' 'MREKATLYEGEIIAIAILLALENDRILITEIPCYRLELNAQEFGGCESTATEYDLKRLGGSLH' A
#
# COMPACT_ATOMS: atom_id res chain seq x y z
N MET A 1 -3.50 -23.22 -13.83
CA MET A 1 -2.97 -22.27 -12.84
C MET A 1 -4.13 -21.43 -12.36
N ARG A 2 -4.60 -21.65 -11.13
CA ARG A 2 -5.74 -20.92 -10.56
C ARG A 2 -5.20 -19.68 -9.86
N GLU A 3 -5.36 -18.53 -10.49
CA GLU A 3 -5.49 -17.27 -9.78
C GLU A 3 -6.69 -17.39 -8.84
N LYS A 4 -6.45 -17.27 -7.54
CA LYS A 4 -7.46 -16.80 -6.60
C LYS A 4 -6.72 -15.98 -5.58
N ALA A 5 -6.91 -14.67 -5.68
CA ALA A 5 -6.81 -13.77 -4.55
C ALA A 5 -7.47 -14.47 -3.36
N THR A 6 -6.66 -14.88 -2.40
CA THR A 6 -7.18 -15.24 -1.09
C THR A 6 -7.67 -13.91 -0.54
N LEU A 7 -8.99 -13.68 -0.63
CA LEU A 7 -9.66 -12.71 0.21
C LEU A 7 -9.32 -13.12 1.63
N TYR A 8 -8.29 -12.49 2.19
CA TYR A 8 -8.12 -12.48 3.62
C TYR A 8 -9.27 -11.63 4.15
N GLU A 9 -10.20 -12.22 4.90
CA GLU A 9 -11.17 -11.49 5.73
C GLU A 9 -10.42 -10.87 6.92
N GLY A 10 -9.37 -10.10 6.63
CA GLY A 10 -8.62 -9.33 7.61
C GLY A 10 -9.14 -7.92 7.63
N GLU A 11 -9.49 -7.42 8.81
CA GLU A 11 -9.82 -6.01 8.98
C GLU A 11 -8.52 -5.20 8.85
N ILE A 12 -8.52 -4.20 7.95
CA ILE A 12 -7.46 -3.19 7.93
C ILE A 12 -7.62 -2.37 9.21
N ILE A 13 -6.62 -2.43 10.09
CA ILE A 13 -6.63 -1.72 11.37
C ILE A 13 -5.85 -0.40 11.29
N ALA A 14 -4.90 -0.30 10.36
CA ALA A 14 -4.09 0.88 10.15
C ALA A 14 -3.56 0.92 8.72
N ILE A 15 -3.31 2.13 8.21
CA ILE A 15 -2.57 2.37 6.97
C ILE A 15 -1.48 3.39 7.30
N ALA A 16 -0.22 2.99 7.15
CA ALA A 16 0.88 3.95 7.15
C ALA A 16 1.17 4.37 5.70
N ILE A 17 1.36 5.67 5.49
CA ILE A 17 1.74 6.21 4.18
C ILE A 17 3.10 6.87 4.35
N LEU A 18 4.10 6.35 3.63
CA LEU A 18 5.42 6.98 3.53
C LEU A 18 5.47 7.74 2.21
N LEU A 19 5.66 9.06 2.32
CA LEU A 19 5.94 9.91 1.17
C LEU A 19 7.44 10.22 1.15
N ALA A 20 8.10 9.90 0.04
CA ALA A 20 9.46 10.34 -0.22
C ALA A 20 9.50 11.16 -1.51
N LEU A 21 10.25 12.26 -1.46
CA LEU A 21 10.59 13.06 -2.62
C LEU A 21 12.04 12.74 -3.01
N GLU A 22 12.20 12.13 -4.18
CA GLU A 22 13.51 11.81 -4.74
C GLU A 22 13.65 12.47 -6.11
N ASN A 23 14.36 13.60 -6.14
CA ASN A 23 14.49 14.45 -7.31
C ASN A 23 13.11 14.88 -7.87
N ASP A 24 12.82 14.49 -9.13
CA ASP A 24 11.56 14.76 -9.83
C ASP A 24 10.52 13.62 -9.64
N ARG A 25 10.65 12.79 -8.61
CA ARG A 25 9.75 11.65 -8.36
C ARG A 25 9.14 11.73 -6.98
N ILE A 26 7.84 11.45 -6.91
CA ILE A 26 7.14 11.16 -5.66
C ILE A 26 7.06 9.64 -5.54
N LEU A 27 7.64 9.09 -4.47
CA LEU A 27 7.39 7.72 -4.06
C LEU A 27 6.32 7.74 -2.97
N ILE A 28 5.19 7.09 -3.22
CA ILE A 28 4.13 6.88 -2.23
C ILE A 28 4.13 5.40 -1.90
N THR A 29 4.50 5.07 -0.66
CA THR A 29 4.44 3.70 -0.15
C THR A 29 3.28 3.58 0.81
N GLU A 30 2.28 2.79 0.43
CA GLU A 30 1.15 2.42 1.27
C GLU A 30 1.49 1.13 2.02
N ILE A 31 1.31 1.15 3.33
CA ILE A 31 1.57 0.02 4.21
C ILE A 31 0.28 -0.28 4.99
N PRO A 32 -0.69 -0.98 4.37
CA PRO A 32 -1.82 -1.54 5.10
C PRO A 32 -1.34 -2.57 6.13
N CYS A 33 -1.82 -2.43 7.36
CA CYS A 33 -1.69 -3.41 8.42
C CYS A 33 -3.05 -4.05 8.67
N TYR A 34 -3.09 -5.36 8.70
CA TYR A 34 -4.29 -6.15 8.88
C TYR A 34 -4.23 -6.96 10.17
N ARG A 35 -5.39 -7.14 10.76
CA ARG A 35 -5.64 -8.14 11.80
C ARG A 35 -6.45 -9.28 11.18
N LEU A 36 -5.97 -10.51 11.33
CA LEU A 36 -6.64 -11.72 10.91
C LEU A 36 -7.02 -12.52 12.15
N GLU A 37 -8.26 -13.00 12.19
CA GLU A 37 -8.68 -13.98 13.18
C GLU A 37 -8.85 -15.33 12.50
N LEU A 38 -8.06 -16.32 12.91
CA LEU A 38 -8.17 -17.70 12.44
C LEU A 38 -8.31 -18.62 13.65
N ASN A 39 -9.41 -19.36 13.76
CA ASN A 39 -9.68 -20.30 14.86
C ASN A 39 -9.52 -19.66 16.27
N ALA A 40 -10.06 -18.45 16.47
CA ALA A 40 -9.91 -17.68 17.72
C ALA A 40 -8.45 -17.32 18.10
N GLN A 41 -7.53 -17.40 17.15
CA GLN A 41 -6.16 -16.90 17.28
C GLN A 41 -5.99 -15.66 16.41
N GLU A 42 -5.46 -14.60 17.02
CA GLU A 42 -5.16 -13.34 16.33
C GLU A 42 -3.80 -13.42 15.64
N PHE A 43 -3.76 -13.04 14.37
CA PHE A 43 -2.55 -12.85 13.58
C PHE A 43 -2.51 -11.39 13.10
N GLY A 44 -1.35 -10.76 13.18
CA GLY A 44 -1.12 -9.42 12.64
C GLY A 44 -0.10 -9.48 11.50
N GLY A 45 -0.26 -8.61 10.51
CA GLY A 45 0.72 -8.43 9.45
C GLY A 45 0.59 -7.04 8.82
N CYS A 46 1.69 -6.57 8.23
CA CYS A 46 1.69 -5.37 7.41
C CYS A 46 2.35 -5.72 6.08
N GLU A 47 1.72 -5.33 4.98
CA GLU A 47 2.27 -5.50 3.63
C GLU A 47 2.48 -4.12 3.01
N SER A 48 3.65 -3.90 2.40
CA SER A 48 3.98 -2.61 1.79
C SER A 48 3.86 -2.68 0.26
N THR A 49 3.12 -1.75 -0.32
CA THR A 49 3.08 -1.53 -1.78
C THR A 49 3.62 -0.13 -2.07
N ALA A 50 4.65 -0.03 -2.92
CA ALA A 50 5.24 1.24 -3.31
C ALA A 50 4.80 1.61 -4.74
N THR A 51 4.30 2.84 -4.91
CA THR A 51 3.94 3.41 -6.21
C THR A 51 4.81 4.63 -6.49
N GLU A 52 5.51 4.61 -7.62
CA GLU A 52 6.35 5.74 -8.08
C GLU A 52 5.57 6.61 -9.07
N TYR A 53 5.58 7.92 -8.82
CA TYR A 53 5.03 8.93 -9.72
C TYR A 53 6.13 9.87 -10.21
N ASP A 54 6.25 10.02 -11.52
CA ASP A 54 7.11 11.03 -12.13
C ASP A 54 6.39 12.40 -12.11
N LEU A 55 6.97 13.39 -11.43
CA LEU A 55 6.40 14.73 -11.32
C LEU A 55 6.26 15.40 -12.70
N LYS A 56 7.08 15.05 -13.69
CA LYS A 56 6.97 15.57 -15.06
C LYS A 56 5.72 15.04 -15.77
N ARG A 57 5.20 13.88 -15.34
CA ARG A 57 3.93 13.32 -15.83
C ARG A 57 2.71 13.82 -15.07
N LEU A 58 2.88 14.19 -13.80
CA LEU A 58 1.81 14.81 -12.99
C LEU A 58 1.63 16.30 -13.30
N GLY A 59 2.70 16.97 -13.73
CA GLY A 59 2.69 18.34 -14.23
C GLY A 59 2.19 18.41 -15.68
N GLY A 60 0.87 18.30 -15.87
CA GLY A 60 0.25 18.99 -16.99
C GLY A 60 0.58 20.48 -16.87
N SER A 61 1.25 21.02 -17.89
CA SER A 61 1.71 22.41 -18.05
C SER A 61 1.10 23.41 -17.04
N LEU A 62 1.88 23.80 -16.04
CA LEU A 62 1.67 25.07 -15.35
C LEU A 62 2.13 26.19 -16.31
N HIS A 63 1.22 26.62 -17.18
CA HIS A 63 1.28 27.91 -17.85
C HIS A 63 0.34 28.88 -17.15
#